data_AF-A0A9W5W778-F1
#
_entry.id   AF-A0A9W5W778-F1
#
_cell.length_a   1.000
_cell.length_b   1.000
_cell.length_c   1.000
_cell.angle_alpha   90.00
_cell.angle_beta   90.00
_cell.angle_gamma   90.00
#
_symmetry.space_group_name_H-M   'P 1'
#
loop_
_entity.id
_entity.type
_entity.pdbx_description
1 polymer ?
#
loop_
_entity_poly.entity_id
_entity_poly.type
_entity_poly.pdbx_seq_one_letter_code
_entity_poly.pdbx_strand_id
1 'polypeptide(L)'
;MNPVNVTGTVVVLLAAAVIVGAMIAVIRAVSDDSGRHSELKRFMETLFETPDHLRPGGGERAKQCEGEAGGSEGSAGERFSEPCPACGETVTHEDASCPSCGLRLLS
;
A
#
# COMPACT_ATOMS: atom_id res chain seq x y z
N MET A 1 -45.27 -1.33 -0.07
CA MET A 1 -44.20 -1.05 -1.06
C MET A 1 -44.87 -0.70 -2.37
N ASN A 2 -44.63 0.47 -2.98
CA ASN A 2 -45.23 0.81 -4.27
C ASN A 2 -44.58 -0.03 -5.38
N PRO A 3 -45.34 -0.77 -6.20
CA PRO A 3 -44.79 -1.73 -7.17
C PRO A 3 -43.83 -1.06 -8.17
N VAL A 4 -44.08 0.20 -8.53
CA VAL A 4 -43.23 1.00 -9.44
C VAL A 4 -41.82 1.27 -8.89
N ASN A 5 -41.65 1.45 -7.57
CA ASN A 5 -40.34 1.66 -6.96
C ASN A 5 -39.55 0.34 -6.84
N VAL A 6 -40.27 -0.76 -6.61
CA VAL A 6 -39.68 -2.11 -6.60
C VAL A 6 -39.14 -2.46 -7.99
N THR A 7 -39.90 -2.21 -9.06
CA THR A 7 -39.44 -2.44 -10.43
C THR A 7 -38.21 -1.60 -10.77
N GLY A 8 -38.21 -0.30 -10.43
CA GLY A 8 -37.04 0.57 -10.67
C GLY A 8 -35.79 0.08 -9.94
N THR A 9 -35.92 -0.28 -8.67
CA THR A 9 -34.78 -0.78 -7.86
C THR A 9 -34.23 -2.08 -8.43
N VAL A 10 -35.09 -3.03 -8.84
CA VAL A 10 -34.67 -4.30 -9.43
C VAL A 10 -33.91 -4.08 -10.74
N VAL A 11 -34.37 -3.17 -11.61
CA VAL A 11 -33.69 -2.85 -12.87
C VAL A 11 -32.31 -2.24 -12.61
N VAL A 12 -32.19 -1.32 -11.67
CA VAL A 12 -30.91 -0.70 -11.31
C VAL A 12 -29.93 -1.74 -10.74
N LEU A 13 -30.40 -2.62 -9.87
CA LEU A 13 -29.57 -3.69 -9.31
C LEU A 13 -29.09 -4.67 -10.39
N LEU A 14 -29.95 -5.02 -11.35
CA LEU A 14 -29.55 -5.86 -12.48
C LEU A 14 -28.53 -5.16 -13.37
N ALA A 15 -28.74 -3.88 -13.70
CA ALA A 15 -27.78 -3.12 -14.49
C ALA A 15 -26.41 -3.03 -13.79
N ALA A 16 -26.40 -2.76 -12.48
CA ALA A 16 -25.18 -2.74 -11.68
C ALA A 16 -24.47 -4.11 -11.68
N ALA A 17 -25.21 -5.20 -11.49
CA ALA A 17 -24.65 -6.56 -11.52
C ALA A 17 -24.03 -6.89 -12.88
N VAL A 18 -24.66 -6.48 -13.99
CA VAL A 18 -24.11 -6.65 -15.34
C VAL A 18 -22.82 -5.86 -15.52
N ILE A 19 -22.78 -4.60 -15.09
CA ILE A 19 -21.58 -3.75 -15.19
C ILE A 19 -20.41 -4.37 -14.39
N VAL A 20 -20.67 -4.76 -13.14
CA VAL A 20 -19.65 -5.40 -12.29
C VAL A 20 -19.19 -6.72 -12.89
N GLY A 21 -20.12 -7.54 -13.39
CA GLY A 21 -19.80 -8.78 -14.09
C GLY A 21 -18.92 -8.56 -15.32
N ALA A 22 -19.21 -7.53 -16.12
CA ALA A 22 -18.41 -7.14 -17.28
C ALA A 22 -17.00 -6.69 -16.86
N MET A 23 -16.86 -5.88 -15.80
CA MET A 23 -15.54 -5.48 -15.30
C MET A 23 -14.71 -6.69 -14.85
N ILE A 24 -15.30 -7.61 -14.09
CA ILE A 24 -14.63 -8.84 -13.65
C ILE A 24 -14.25 -9.70 -14.85
N ALA A 25 -15.12 -9.83 -15.84
CA ALA A 25 -14.84 -10.59 -17.06
C ALA A 25 -13.68 -9.97 -17.86
N VAL A 26 -13.60 -8.65 -17.98
CA VAL A 26 -12.48 -7.96 -18.63
C VAL A 26 -11.18 -8.17 -17.85
N ILE A 27 -11.20 -7.98 -16.52
CA ILE A 27 -10.04 -8.23 -15.67
C ILE A 27 -9.55 -9.67 -15.87
N ARG A 28 -10.46 -10.63 -15.90
CA ARG A 28 -10.11 -12.03 -16.14
C ARG A 28 -9.61 -12.27 -17.56
N ALA A 29 -10.23 -11.71 -18.58
CA ALA A 29 -9.76 -11.86 -19.96
C ALA A 29 -8.32 -11.32 -20.13
N VAL A 30 -8.02 -10.18 -19.51
CA VAL A 30 -6.66 -9.60 -19.51
C VAL A 30 -5.70 -10.39 -18.61
N SER A 31 -6.19 -10.98 -17.51
CA SER A 31 -5.39 -11.79 -16.59
C SER A 31 -5.17 -13.24 -17.06
N ASP A 32 -6.04 -13.76 -17.93
CA ASP A 32 -5.93 -15.11 -18.51
C ASP A 32 -4.88 -15.14 -19.63
N ASP A 33 -4.69 -14.01 -20.32
CA ASP A 33 -3.56 -13.77 -21.24
C ASP A 33 -2.20 -13.70 -20.50
N SER A 34 -2.21 -13.78 -19.17
CA SER A 34 -1.06 -13.54 -18.30
C SER A 34 -0.18 -14.79 -18.09
N GLY A 35 0.55 -15.16 -19.14
CA GLY A 35 1.96 -15.59 -18.97
C GLY A 35 2.81 -14.52 -18.27
N ARG A 36 2.27 -13.30 -18.13
CA ARG A 36 2.83 -12.14 -17.42
C ARG A 36 2.71 -12.21 -15.90
N HIS A 37 2.06 -13.22 -15.31
CA HIS A 37 2.03 -13.36 -13.86
C HIS A 37 3.44 -13.48 -13.26
N SER A 38 4.39 -14.07 -14.00
CA SER A 38 5.81 -14.16 -13.63
C SER A 38 6.56 -12.84 -13.86
N GLU A 39 6.26 -12.10 -14.92
CA GLU A 39 6.83 -10.78 -15.19
C GLU A 39 6.34 -9.73 -14.18
N LEU A 40 5.05 -9.74 -13.86
CA LEU A 40 4.45 -8.83 -12.86
C LEU A 40 4.94 -9.17 -11.46
N LYS A 41 5.16 -10.46 -11.18
CA LYS A 41 5.86 -10.91 -9.97
C LYS A 41 7.31 -10.43 -9.95
N ARG A 42 8.06 -10.50 -11.06
CA ARG A 42 9.42 -9.92 -11.15
C ARG A 42 9.44 -8.40 -11.04
N PHE A 43 8.46 -7.70 -11.59
CA PHE A 43 8.34 -6.25 -11.44
C PHE A 43 7.95 -5.86 -10.02
N MET A 44 7.08 -6.62 -9.36
CA MET A 44 6.81 -6.45 -7.93
C MET A 44 8.03 -6.83 -7.09
N GLU A 45 8.73 -7.91 -7.40
CA GLU A 45 9.95 -8.32 -6.67
C GLU A 45 11.06 -7.28 -6.83
N THR A 46 11.17 -6.60 -7.98
CA THR A 46 12.16 -5.53 -8.20
C THR A 46 11.72 -4.16 -7.64
N LEU A 47 10.41 -3.86 -7.60
CA LEU A 47 9.89 -2.63 -6.99
C LEU A 47 9.72 -2.74 -5.48
N PHE A 48 9.49 -3.95 -4.97
CA PHE A 48 9.44 -4.30 -3.54
C PHE A 48 10.71 -5.02 -3.07
N GLU A 49 11.77 -5.05 -3.89
CA GLU A 49 13.18 -5.25 -3.46
C GLU A 49 13.62 -4.01 -2.66
N THR A 50 12.86 -3.71 -1.62
CA THR A 50 13.37 -3.01 -0.45
C THR A 50 14.47 -3.93 0.11
N PRO A 51 15.69 -3.41 0.26
CA PRO A 51 16.91 -4.21 0.27
C PRO A 51 16.94 -5.27 1.39
N ASP A 52 17.52 -6.42 1.02
CA ASP A 52 17.64 -7.72 1.70
C ASP A 52 18.18 -7.73 3.15
N HIS A 53 18.37 -6.58 3.81
CA HIS A 53 19.01 -6.51 5.13
C HIS A 53 18.06 -6.35 6.33
N LEU A 54 16.73 -6.32 6.14
CA LEU A 54 15.78 -6.16 7.26
C LEU A 54 14.64 -7.18 7.31
N ARG A 55 14.67 -8.25 6.50
CA ARG A 55 13.64 -9.30 6.54
C ARG A 55 14.19 -10.64 7.06
N PRO A 56 14.24 -10.86 8.39
CA PRO A 56 14.28 -12.21 8.91
C PRO A 56 12.86 -12.80 8.81
N GLY A 57 12.66 -13.64 7.80
CA GLY A 57 11.59 -14.64 7.81
C GLY A 57 10.42 -14.37 6.87
N GLY A 58 10.20 -15.30 5.95
CA GLY A 58 8.86 -15.47 5.38
C GLY A 58 8.69 -16.22 4.07
N GLY A 59 9.52 -17.21 3.75
CA GLY A 59 9.19 -18.24 2.75
C GLY A 59 10.40 -19.17 2.59
N GLU A 60 10.40 -20.46 2.89
CA GLU A 60 9.35 -21.41 3.23
C GLU A 60 9.97 -22.43 4.22
N ARG A 61 9.14 -22.98 5.12
CA ARG A 61 9.53 -23.96 6.16
C ARG A 61 10.38 -25.11 5.58
N ALA A 62 11.59 -25.32 6.12
CA ALA A 62 11.99 -26.60 6.74
C ALA A 62 13.50 -26.63 7.03
N LYS A 63 13.84 -26.97 8.29
CA LYS A 63 15.18 -27.04 8.94
C LYS A 63 15.66 -25.66 9.41
N GLN A 64 15.92 -25.37 10.69
CA GLN A 64 16.22 -26.23 11.84
C GLN A 64 16.28 -25.31 13.09
N CYS A 65 15.73 -25.80 14.19
CA CYS A 65 16.03 -25.52 15.61
C CYS A 65 16.52 -24.13 16.10
N GLU A 66 15.72 -23.59 17.03
CA GLU A 66 16.13 -23.01 18.33
C GLU A 66 16.85 -21.65 18.37
N GLY A 67 16.39 -20.81 19.31
CA GLY A 67 17.20 -19.72 19.88
C GLY A 67 16.46 -18.42 20.15
N GLU A 68 15.97 -18.27 21.38
CA GLU A 68 15.94 -17.03 22.20
C GLU A 68 15.17 -15.80 21.66
N ALA A 69 14.04 -15.44 22.29
CA ALA A 69 13.98 -14.63 23.51
C ALA A 69 14.58 -13.22 23.34
N GLY A 70 13.72 -12.21 23.36
CA GLY A 70 14.15 -10.81 23.38
C GLY A 70 12.98 -9.85 23.26
N GLY A 71 12.25 -9.65 24.35
CA GLY A 71 11.43 -8.45 24.53
C GLY A 71 12.30 -7.25 24.92
N SER A 72 11.81 -6.06 24.58
CA SER A 72 11.87 -4.77 25.32
C SER A 72 11.59 -3.67 24.30
N GLU A 73 10.48 -2.94 24.38
CA GLU A 73 10.24 -1.83 25.32
C GLU A 73 11.23 -0.66 25.14
N GLY A 74 10.74 0.39 24.46
CA GLY A 74 10.97 1.80 24.81
C GLY A 74 12.28 2.47 24.39
N SER A 75 12.18 3.50 23.54
CA SER A 75 13.08 4.66 23.56
C SER A 75 12.37 5.84 22.86
N ALA A 76 11.69 6.72 23.59
CA ALA A 76 12.24 8.01 24.00
C ALA A 76 12.45 8.99 22.82
N GLY A 77 11.41 9.77 22.51
CA GLY A 77 11.53 11.15 22.01
C GLY A 77 12.46 11.36 20.82
N GLU A 78 12.20 10.65 19.73
CA GLU A 78 12.88 10.90 18.46
C GLU A 78 12.37 12.27 17.95
N ARG A 79 13.24 13.29 17.96
CA ARG A 79 12.98 14.54 17.22
C ARG A 79 12.95 14.18 15.74
N PHE A 80 11.77 13.85 15.23
CA PHE A 80 11.55 13.57 13.81
C PHE A 80 12.01 14.78 13.00
N SER A 81 13.11 14.58 12.26
CA SER A 81 13.67 15.55 11.34
C SER A 81 13.43 15.01 9.93
N GLU A 82 12.74 15.79 9.12
CA GLU A 82 12.33 15.42 7.76
C GLU A 82 12.89 16.43 6.75
N PRO A 83 13.18 16.00 5.51
CA PRO A 83 13.66 16.93 4.48
C PRO A 83 12.51 17.80 3.97
N CYS A 84 12.74 19.10 3.85
CA CYS A 84 11.76 20.05 3.35
C CYS A 84 11.36 19.69 1.91
N PRO A 85 10.05 19.57 1.59
CA PRO A 85 9.60 19.16 0.26
C PRO A 85 9.88 20.17 -0.85
N ALA A 86 10.24 21.41 -0.52
CA ALA A 86 10.56 22.44 -1.52
C ALA A 86 12.05 22.55 -1.84
N CYS A 87 12.94 22.39 -0.86
CA CYS A 87 14.38 22.62 -1.04
C CYS A 87 15.28 21.48 -0.55
N GLY A 88 14.73 20.46 0.12
CA GLY A 88 15.47 19.32 0.64
C GLY A 88 16.26 19.60 1.93
N GLU A 89 16.18 20.81 2.48
CA GLU A 89 16.83 21.14 3.77
C GLU A 89 16.22 20.34 4.91
N THR A 90 17.05 19.83 5.82
CA THR A 90 16.56 19.12 7.00
C THR A 90 15.84 20.09 7.94
N VAL A 91 14.56 19.84 8.19
CA VAL A 91 13.71 20.63 9.07
C VAL A 91 13.09 19.74 10.14
N THR A 92 12.79 20.33 11.30
CA THR A 92 12.17 19.61 12.41
C THR A 92 10.67 19.93 12.47
N HIS A 93 9.87 19.06 13.09
CA HIS A 93 8.45 19.34 13.34
C HIS A 93 8.20 20.56 14.25
N GLU A 94 9.23 21.08 14.92
CA GLU A 94 9.16 22.33 15.72
C GLU A 94 9.25 23.59 14.84
N ASP A 95 9.73 23.45 13.59
CA ASP A 95 9.89 24.57 12.66
C ASP A 95 8.56 24.87 11.95
N ALA A 96 7.92 25.99 12.29
CA ALA A 96 6.71 26.44 11.58
C ALA A 96 6.98 26.84 10.10
N SER A 97 8.23 27.11 9.77
CA SER A 97 8.68 27.48 8.43
C SER A 97 10.11 27.03 8.19
N CYS A 98 10.40 26.58 6.96
CA CYS A 98 11.74 26.15 6.57
C CYS A 98 12.71 27.35 6.58
N PRO A 99 13.86 27.27 7.28
CA PRO A 99 14.82 28.36 7.36
C PRO A 99 15.52 28.66 6.02
N SER A 100 15.59 27.68 5.11
CA SER A 100 16.29 27.82 3.82
C SER A 100 15.40 28.34 2.69
N CYS A 101 14.10 27.98 2.67
CA CYS A 101 13.20 28.37 1.57
C CYS A 101 11.95 29.14 2.01
N GLY A 102 11.71 29.29 3.31
CA GLY A 102 10.55 30.01 3.86
C GLY A 102 9.22 29.26 3.68
N LEU A 103 9.22 28.01 3.23
CA LEU A 103 8.01 27.21 3.10
C LEU A 103 7.39 26.96 4.49
N ARG A 104 6.09 27.21 4.63
CA ARG A 104 5.35 26.92 5.87
C ARG A 104 5.16 25.41 6.01
N LEU A 105 5.69 24.83 7.10
CA LEU A 105 5.50 23.42 7.40
C LEU A 105 4.23 23.25 8.22
N LEU A 106 3.41 22.27 7.84
CA LEU A 106 2.24 21.86 8.60
C LEU A 106 2.70 20.80 9.59
N SER A 107 3.03 21.24 10.81
CA SER A 107 3.27 20.40 11.98
C SER A 107 2.06 19.55 12.35
#